data_AF-A0A3D3TAY7-F1
#
_entry.id   AF-A0A3D3TAY7-F1
#
_cell.length_a   1.000
_cell.length_b   1.000
_cell.length_c   1.000
_cell.angle_alpha   90.00
_cell.angle_beta   90.00
_cell.angle_gamma   90.00
#
_symmetry.space_group_name_H-M   'P 1'
#
loop_
_entity.id
_entity.type
_entity.pdbx_description
1 polymer ?
#
loop_
_entity_poly.entity_id
_entity_poly.type
_entity_poly.pdbx_seq_one_letter_code
_entity_poly.pdbx_strand_id
1 'polypeptide(L)'
;MSGLLYRMKQNAVGLANICILATMVLVTVSTPLTLYLTMDFTVDAIYPYDMELGWETAQVAGQEEARLAQVEELVTAQGRTVECCYAYHRNYALFVLEGDRLERWQFMDGTNDLDQVVNVSIMSVQEANGLLGQDFSLQPGETLVYADAIRLPEVFTLEGVTLRSVGQVHEEGEAVFGKFGTTLGLQSGKAVLILHPQDLEQLLAGQAEASYFNQEYQIQMNLDGGEEEKLACIRQVFSQMDATRTSVRLTGEREINAEYGFFLFLGVFLGVLFLLATVLIIYYKQVSEGYEDRRRYQIMGQVGMSEQTVRASIRTQVLLVFFLPLAVAGIHMAAAFPMLSRMLSLFLLAGTEVIFPLCMVGTLLVFCLVYGAVYILTAHTYRKIVRR
;
A
#
# COMPACT_ATOMS: atom_id res chain seq x y z
N MET A 1 20.98 -17.90 -39.89
CA MET A 1 19.90 -17.16 -39.18
C MET A 1 18.51 -17.76 -39.40
N SER A 2 18.11 -18.10 -40.64
CA SER A 2 16.75 -18.60 -40.98
C SER A 2 16.26 -19.83 -40.15
N GLY A 3 17.12 -20.83 -39.89
CA GLY A 3 16.71 -22.04 -39.14
C GLY A 3 16.47 -21.86 -37.63
N LEU A 4 17.09 -20.86 -37.00
CA LEU A 4 16.86 -20.52 -35.59
C LEU A 4 15.52 -19.79 -35.42
N LEU A 5 15.22 -18.84 -36.32
CA LEU A 5 13.96 -18.09 -36.33
C LEU A 5 12.75 -19.00 -36.53
N TYR A 6 12.83 -19.96 -37.45
CA TYR A 6 11.76 -20.94 -37.67
C TYR A 6 11.47 -21.76 -36.40
N ARG A 7 12.52 -22.20 -35.69
CA ARG A 7 12.39 -22.95 -34.42
C ARG A 7 11.81 -22.10 -33.30
N MET A 8 12.24 -20.85 -33.17
CA MET A 8 11.67 -19.94 -32.17
C MET A 8 10.17 -19.72 -32.40
N LYS A 9 9.74 -19.62 -33.67
CA LYS A 9 8.33 -19.50 -34.02
C LYS A 9 7.52 -20.74 -33.66
N GLN A 10 8.08 -21.94 -33.88
CA GLN A 10 7.42 -23.21 -33.53
C GLN A 10 7.29 -23.41 -32.00
N ASN A 11 8.22 -22.85 -31.22
CA ASN A 11 8.27 -22.99 -29.76
C ASN A 11 7.69 -21.79 -29.00
N ALA A 12 7.14 -20.81 -29.71
CA ALA A 12 6.69 -19.52 -29.17
C ALA A 12 5.62 -19.66 -28.09
N VAL A 13 4.62 -20.53 -28.28
CA VAL A 13 3.53 -20.73 -27.31
C VAL A 13 4.07 -21.25 -25.97
N GLY A 14 5.01 -22.21 -26.01
CA GLY A 14 5.63 -22.70 -24.78
C GLY A 14 6.50 -21.66 -24.07
N LEU A 15 7.16 -20.77 -24.81
CA LEU A 15 7.91 -19.65 -24.23
C LEU A 15 6.98 -18.63 -23.57
N ALA A 16 5.83 -18.34 -24.20
CA ALA A 16 4.81 -17.46 -23.65
C ALA A 16 4.24 -18.02 -22.33
N ASN A 17 3.92 -19.31 -22.28
CA ASN A 17 3.41 -19.93 -21.05
C ASN A 17 4.42 -19.89 -19.89
N ILE A 18 5.71 -20.16 -20.18
CA ILE A 18 6.78 -20.04 -19.17
C ILE A 18 6.88 -18.59 -18.67
N CYS A 19 6.79 -17.61 -19.57
CA CYS A 19 6.82 -16.20 -19.21
C CYS A 19 5.62 -15.82 -18.32
N ILE A 20 4.41 -16.25 -18.68
CA ILE A 20 3.19 -15.95 -17.90
C ILE A 20 3.32 -16.53 -16.50
N LEU A 21 3.72 -17.80 -16.36
CA LEU A 21 3.88 -18.42 -15.05
C LEU A 21 5.00 -17.78 -14.24
N ALA A 22 6.11 -17.38 -14.87
CA ALA A 22 7.17 -16.64 -14.20
C ALA A 22 6.65 -15.30 -13.66
N THR A 23 5.94 -14.51 -14.49
CA THR A 23 5.32 -13.25 -14.05
C THR A 23 4.32 -13.50 -12.91
N MET A 24 3.52 -14.57 -12.98
CA MET A 24 2.59 -14.94 -11.90
C MET A 24 3.33 -15.23 -10.60
N VAL A 25 4.39 -16.06 -10.60
CA VAL A 25 5.18 -16.32 -9.39
C VAL A 25 5.70 -15.03 -8.79
N LEU A 26 6.27 -14.16 -9.62
CA LEU A 26 6.86 -12.90 -9.18
C LEU A 26 5.81 -12.02 -8.50
N VAL A 27 4.67 -11.72 -9.15
CA VAL A 27 3.61 -10.86 -8.57
C VAL A 27 2.96 -11.52 -7.35
N THR A 28 2.62 -12.81 -7.45
CA THR A 28 1.88 -13.53 -6.39
C THR A 28 2.68 -13.69 -5.11
N VAL A 29 4.01 -13.68 -5.19
CA VAL A 29 4.88 -13.73 -3.99
C VAL A 29 5.25 -12.32 -3.52
N SER A 30 5.66 -11.41 -4.41
CA SER A 30 6.17 -10.10 -4.00
C SER A 30 5.12 -9.22 -3.34
N THR A 31 3.88 -9.26 -3.84
CA THR A 31 2.80 -8.37 -3.36
C THR A 31 2.39 -8.74 -1.93
N PRO A 32 2.03 -9.99 -1.59
CA PRO A 32 1.70 -10.35 -0.21
C PRO A 32 2.90 -10.29 0.75
N LEU A 33 4.11 -10.54 0.26
CA LEU A 33 5.33 -10.36 1.05
C LEU A 33 5.50 -8.89 1.47
N THR A 34 5.19 -7.96 0.56
CA THR A 34 5.22 -6.52 0.88
C THR A 34 4.20 -6.19 1.96
N LEU A 35 2.94 -6.62 1.79
CA LEU A 35 1.89 -6.41 2.79
C LEU A 35 2.32 -6.87 4.18
N TYR A 36 2.85 -8.09 4.25
CA TYR A 36 3.31 -8.66 5.50
C TYR A 36 4.48 -7.90 6.13
N LEU A 37 5.42 -7.40 5.33
CA LEU A 37 6.56 -6.61 5.83
C LEU A 37 6.21 -5.16 6.15
N THR A 38 5.13 -4.61 5.60
CA THR A 38 4.64 -3.26 5.91
C THR A 38 3.60 -3.22 7.02
N MET A 39 3.23 -4.39 7.57
CA MET A 39 2.12 -4.58 8.48
C MET A 39 2.16 -3.66 9.71
N ASP A 40 3.32 -3.57 10.37
CA ASP A 40 3.47 -2.73 11.57
C ASP A 40 3.25 -1.24 11.25
N PHE A 41 3.77 -0.77 10.10
CA PHE A 41 3.55 0.61 9.65
C PHE A 41 2.08 0.88 9.36
N THR A 42 1.36 -0.10 8.80
CA THR A 42 -0.08 0.00 8.55
C THR A 42 -0.89 0.01 9.85
N VAL A 43 -0.50 -0.80 10.84
CA VAL A 43 -1.16 -0.77 12.15
C VAL A 43 -0.94 0.57 12.84
N ASP A 44 0.28 1.12 12.79
CA ASP A 44 0.60 2.44 13.34
C ASP A 44 -0.15 3.58 12.63
N ALA A 45 -0.31 3.48 11.33
CA ALA A 45 -1.08 4.41 10.49
C ALA A 45 -2.57 4.45 10.85
N ILE A 46 -3.18 3.27 10.93
CA ILE A 46 -4.64 3.14 11.07
C ILE A 46 -5.07 3.20 12.54
N TYR A 47 -4.22 2.71 13.44
CA TYR A 47 -4.49 2.60 14.87
C TYR A 47 -3.36 3.24 15.70
N PRO A 48 -3.17 4.57 15.64
CA PRO A 48 -2.08 5.26 16.34
C PRO A 48 -2.24 5.23 17.88
N TYR A 49 -3.42 4.91 18.40
CA TYR A 49 -3.73 4.87 19.83
C TYR A 49 -4.46 3.58 20.21
N ASP A 50 -4.33 3.15 21.47
CA ASP A 50 -4.99 1.94 21.99
C ASP A 50 -6.51 1.95 21.75
N MET A 51 -7.16 3.11 21.98
CA MET A 51 -8.57 3.31 21.66
C MET A 51 -8.86 4.70 21.10
N GLU A 52 -9.90 4.76 20.26
CA GLU A 52 -10.53 5.99 19.77
C GLU A 52 -12.04 5.90 19.95
N LEU A 53 -12.65 6.98 20.43
CA LEU A 53 -14.09 7.19 20.45
C LEU A 53 -14.40 8.48 19.70
N GLY A 54 -15.39 8.45 18.82
CA GLY A 54 -15.87 9.60 18.06
C GLY A 54 -17.38 9.75 18.16
N TRP A 55 -17.82 11.00 18.20
CA TRP A 55 -19.23 11.40 18.13
C TRP A 55 -19.37 12.47 17.05
N GLU A 56 -20.56 12.60 16.46
CA GLU A 56 -20.86 13.80 15.67
C GLU A 56 -20.79 15.02 16.58
N THR A 57 -20.11 16.09 16.15
CA THR A 57 -19.93 17.31 16.97
C THR A 57 -21.26 17.85 17.50
N ALA A 58 -22.31 17.83 16.67
CA ALA A 58 -23.64 18.30 17.06
C ALA A 58 -24.28 17.51 18.23
N GLN A 59 -23.91 16.23 18.43
CA GLN A 59 -24.45 15.38 19.49
C GLN A 59 -23.86 15.69 20.87
N VAL A 60 -22.63 16.22 20.90
CA VAL A 60 -21.87 16.44 22.14
C VAL A 60 -21.52 17.91 22.38
N ALA A 61 -22.07 18.82 21.58
CA ALA A 61 -21.84 20.26 21.70
C ALA A 61 -22.13 20.77 23.13
N GLY A 62 -21.11 21.35 23.77
CA GLY A 62 -21.16 21.84 25.15
C GLY A 62 -21.09 20.75 26.23
N GLN A 63 -20.82 19.49 25.85
CA GLN A 63 -20.64 18.34 26.73
C GLN A 63 -19.27 17.67 26.54
N GLU A 64 -18.36 18.25 25.76
CA GLU A 64 -17.08 17.69 25.36
C GLU A 64 -16.21 17.33 26.58
N GLU A 65 -16.09 18.26 27.53
CA GLU A 65 -15.36 18.06 28.79
C GLU A 65 -16.02 16.98 29.66
N ALA A 66 -17.36 16.94 29.70
CA ALA A 66 -18.10 15.95 30.46
C ALA A 66 -17.94 14.54 29.88
N ARG A 67 -17.91 14.42 28.54
CA ARG A 67 -17.64 13.16 27.84
C ARG A 67 -16.22 12.68 28.10
N LEU A 68 -15.23 13.57 28.05
CA LEU A 68 -13.85 13.23 28.37
C LEU A 68 -13.73 12.72 29.82
N ALA A 69 -14.27 13.46 30.78
CA ALA A 69 -14.24 13.06 32.18
C ALA A 69 -14.93 11.71 32.43
N GLN A 70 -16.04 11.44 31.73
CA GLN A 70 -16.74 10.15 31.80
C GLN A 70 -15.85 9.00 31.30
N VAL A 71 -15.16 9.16 30.17
CA VAL A 71 -14.24 8.15 29.65
C VAL A 71 -13.09 7.89 30.63
N GLU A 72 -12.48 8.95 31.16
CA GLU A 72 -11.38 8.85 32.15
C GLU A 72 -11.83 8.15 33.45
N GLU A 73 -13.04 8.45 33.92
CA GLU A 73 -13.63 7.79 35.10
C GLU A 73 -13.83 6.29 34.83
N LEU A 74 -14.36 5.91 33.66
CA LEU A 74 -14.56 4.51 33.29
C LEU A 74 -13.23 3.76 33.21
N VAL A 75 -12.19 4.37 32.62
CA VAL A 75 -10.83 3.80 32.57
C VAL A 75 -10.28 3.59 33.99
N THR A 76 -10.40 4.61 34.83
CA THR A 76 -9.93 4.55 36.23
C THR A 76 -10.70 3.52 37.05
N ALA A 77 -12.02 3.37 36.81
CA ALA A 77 -12.86 2.37 37.46
C ALA A 77 -12.47 0.92 37.11
N GLN A 78 -11.85 0.71 35.95
CA GLN A 78 -11.25 -0.58 35.56
C GLN A 78 -9.83 -0.78 36.11
N GLY A 79 -9.34 0.15 36.94
CA GLY A 79 -8.00 0.10 37.53
C GLY A 79 -6.89 0.28 36.50
N ARG A 80 -7.17 0.99 35.40
CA ARG A 80 -6.20 1.45 34.40
C ARG A 80 -5.93 2.94 34.57
N THR A 81 -4.85 3.40 33.98
CA THR A 81 -4.41 4.79 33.92
C THR A 81 -4.24 5.19 32.46
N VAL A 82 -4.52 6.45 32.16
CA VAL A 82 -4.36 7.02 30.83
C VAL A 82 -2.93 7.55 30.71
N GLU A 83 -2.12 6.94 29.86
CA GLU A 83 -0.74 7.37 29.61
C GLU A 83 -0.69 8.60 28.70
N CYS A 84 -1.62 8.67 27.74
CA CYS A 84 -1.76 9.76 26.80
C CYS A 84 -3.22 9.93 26.40
N CYS A 85 -3.70 11.16 26.32
CA CYS A 85 -5.05 11.48 25.88
C CYS A 85 -5.07 12.72 25.00
N TYR A 86 -5.78 12.63 23.87
CA TYR A 86 -6.08 13.76 23.01
C TYR A 86 -7.58 13.81 22.76
N ALA A 87 -8.18 14.98 23.01
CA ALA A 87 -9.58 15.24 22.76
C ALA A 87 -9.71 16.53 21.94
N TYR A 88 -10.33 16.45 20.78
CA TYR A 88 -10.39 17.58 19.83
C TYR A 88 -11.51 17.42 18.80
N HIS A 89 -11.87 18.54 18.17
CA HIS A 89 -12.75 18.53 17.02
C HIS A 89 -11.98 18.22 15.74
N ARG A 90 -12.51 17.26 15.01
CA ARG A 90 -12.03 16.81 13.72
C ARG A 90 -13.01 17.26 12.66
N ASN A 91 -12.55 18.13 11.77
CA ASN A 91 -13.36 18.64 10.67
C ASN A 91 -12.68 18.26 9.37
N TYR A 92 -13.25 17.37 8.56
CA TYR A 92 -12.60 16.89 7.34
C TYR A 92 -13.55 16.72 6.16
N ALA A 93 -13.04 16.96 4.96
CA ALA A 93 -13.74 16.73 3.70
C ALA A 93 -12.75 16.39 2.56
N LEU A 94 -13.30 16.00 1.41
CA LEU A 94 -12.55 15.69 0.21
C LEU A 94 -12.62 16.84 -0.78
N PHE A 95 -11.47 17.23 -1.31
CA PHE A 95 -11.29 18.35 -2.24
C PHE A 95 -10.46 17.92 -3.45
N VAL A 96 -10.51 18.72 -4.51
CA VAL A 96 -9.61 18.69 -5.66
C VAL A 96 -8.83 20.00 -5.67
N LEU A 97 -7.52 19.93 -5.88
CA LEU A 97 -6.68 21.11 -6.00
C LEU A 97 -6.61 21.56 -7.47
N GLU A 98 -7.33 22.63 -7.79
CA GLU A 98 -7.32 23.27 -9.11
C GLU A 98 -6.55 24.59 -9.06
N GLY A 99 -5.25 24.54 -9.38
CA GLY A 99 -4.38 25.72 -9.32
C GLY A 99 -4.22 26.23 -7.89
N ASP A 100 -4.87 27.35 -7.56
CA ASP A 100 -4.87 27.99 -6.24
C ASP A 100 -6.19 27.78 -5.46
N ARG A 101 -7.03 26.84 -5.89
CA ARG A 101 -8.33 26.58 -5.28
C ARG A 101 -8.47 25.14 -4.85
N LEU A 102 -8.96 24.94 -3.64
CA LEU A 102 -9.47 23.66 -3.17
C LEU A 102 -10.97 23.66 -3.40
N GLU A 103 -11.40 22.99 -4.47
CA GLU A 103 -12.80 22.83 -4.83
C GLU A 103 -13.33 21.49 -4.33
N ARG A 104 -14.60 21.47 -3.94
CA ARG A 104 -15.20 20.28 -3.35
C ARG A 104 -15.23 19.13 -4.35
N TRP A 105 -14.79 17.96 -3.91
CA TRP A 105 -14.97 16.75 -4.69
C TRP A 105 -16.41 16.23 -4.52
N GLN A 106 -17.18 16.17 -5.60
CA GLN A 106 -18.50 15.55 -5.63
C GLN A 106 -18.45 14.25 -6.45
N PHE A 107 -18.90 13.15 -5.85
CA PHE A 107 -18.88 11.80 -6.45
C PHE A 107 -19.63 11.71 -7.81
N MET A 108 -20.46 12.70 -8.17
CA MET A 108 -21.39 12.63 -9.31
C MET A 108 -20.85 13.13 -10.66
N ASP A 109 -19.65 13.74 -10.73
CA ASP A 109 -19.20 14.45 -11.95
C ASP A 109 -18.50 13.58 -13.02
N GLY A 110 -18.48 12.26 -12.89
CA GLY A 110 -18.12 11.33 -13.97
C GLY A 110 -16.64 11.34 -14.40
N THR A 111 -15.82 12.27 -13.91
CA THR A 111 -14.35 12.26 -14.04
C THR A 111 -13.73 11.79 -12.74
N ASN A 112 -13.54 10.47 -12.63
CA ASN A 112 -12.94 9.82 -11.46
C ASN A 112 -11.42 9.90 -11.48
N ASP A 113 -10.84 11.10 -11.58
CA ASP A 113 -9.41 11.26 -11.39
C ASP A 113 -9.11 11.30 -9.88
N LEU A 114 -9.18 10.11 -9.27
CA LEU A 114 -8.82 9.88 -7.86
C LEU A 114 -7.36 10.26 -7.57
N ASP A 115 -6.54 10.43 -8.62
CA ASP A 115 -5.16 10.94 -8.54
C ASP A 115 -5.11 12.46 -8.22
N GLN A 116 -6.25 13.16 -8.09
CA GLN A 116 -6.31 14.58 -7.69
C GLN A 116 -7.13 14.85 -6.41
N VAL A 117 -7.69 13.82 -5.77
CA VAL A 117 -8.53 13.97 -4.58
C VAL A 117 -7.66 14.05 -3.33
N VAL A 118 -7.84 15.12 -2.57
CA VAL A 118 -7.10 15.41 -1.34
C VAL A 118 -8.04 15.40 -0.15
N ASN A 119 -7.64 14.76 0.96
CA ASN A 119 -8.32 14.98 2.23
C ASN A 119 -7.78 16.21 2.92
N VAL A 120 -8.69 17.15 3.17
CA VAL A 120 -8.37 18.36 3.91
C VAL A 120 -9.08 18.29 5.23
N SER A 121 -8.30 18.33 6.30
CA SER A 121 -8.79 18.52 7.65
C SER A 121 -8.51 19.96 8.10
N ILE A 122 -9.41 20.54 8.87
CA ILE A 122 -9.27 21.89 9.43
C ILE A 122 -9.40 21.84 10.95
N MET A 123 -8.58 22.63 11.63
CA MET A 123 -8.47 22.63 13.09
C MET A 123 -8.13 24.03 13.59
N SER A 124 -8.58 24.37 14.79
CA SER A 124 -8.21 25.63 15.45
C SER A 124 -6.74 25.61 15.90
N VAL A 125 -6.07 26.77 15.87
CA VAL A 125 -4.71 26.90 16.39
C VAL A 125 -4.60 26.50 17.87
N GLN A 126 -5.66 26.67 18.66
CA GLN A 126 -5.73 26.28 20.06
C GLN A 126 -5.67 24.75 20.24
N GLU A 127 -6.49 24.02 19.50
CA GLU A 127 -6.50 22.54 19.54
C GLU A 127 -5.17 21.98 19.00
N ALA A 128 -4.64 22.57 17.92
CA ALA A 128 -3.35 22.17 17.37
C ALA A 128 -2.20 22.37 18.36
N ASN A 129 -2.18 23.49 19.08
CA ASN A 129 -1.18 23.76 20.12
C ASN A 129 -1.24 22.73 21.25
N GLY A 130 -2.44 22.37 21.72
CA GLY A 130 -2.62 21.32 22.72
C GLY A 130 -2.15 19.94 22.25
N LEU A 131 -2.45 19.60 21.00
CA LEU A 131 -2.16 18.29 20.41
C LEU A 131 -0.67 18.11 20.04
N LEU A 132 -0.04 19.18 19.54
CA LEU A 132 1.36 19.19 19.13
C LEU A 132 2.32 19.60 20.25
N GLY A 133 1.81 20.13 21.37
CA GLY A 133 2.62 20.69 22.46
C GLY A 133 3.43 21.91 21.99
N GLN A 134 2.84 22.73 21.12
CA GLN A 134 3.45 23.91 20.52
C GLN A 134 2.66 25.17 20.93
N ASP A 135 3.20 26.36 20.61
CA ASP A 135 2.57 27.65 20.90
C ASP A 135 2.55 28.53 19.65
N PHE A 136 1.83 28.06 18.63
CA PHE A 136 1.61 28.80 17.40
C PHE A 136 0.61 29.93 17.63
N SER A 137 0.82 31.06 16.94
CA SER A 137 -0.11 32.20 16.89
C SER A 137 -0.31 32.61 15.44
N LEU A 138 -1.56 32.70 15.00
CA LEU A 138 -1.94 33.03 13.62
C LEU A 138 -2.85 34.26 13.60
N GLN A 139 -2.69 35.11 12.59
CA GLN A 139 -3.66 36.18 12.29
C GLN A 139 -4.81 35.64 11.41
N PRO A 140 -5.97 36.33 11.36
CA PRO A 140 -7.02 36.00 10.41
C PRO A 140 -6.49 35.99 8.96
N GLY A 141 -6.84 34.95 8.21
CA GLY A 141 -6.35 34.68 6.86
C GLY A 141 -4.98 34.01 6.80
N GLU A 142 -4.34 33.68 7.93
CA GLU A 142 -3.11 32.89 7.99
C GLU A 142 -3.38 31.42 8.35
N THR A 143 -2.61 30.51 7.78
CA THR A 143 -2.68 29.09 8.10
C THR A 143 -1.30 28.44 8.20
N LEU A 144 -1.15 27.47 9.09
CA LEU A 144 -0.06 26.50 9.03
C LEU A 144 -0.58 25.23 8.37
N VAL A 145 0.19 24.72 7.42
CA VAL A 145 -0.18 23.53 6.65
C VAL A 145 0.72 22.36 7.04
N TYR A 146 0.11 21.27 7.48
CA TYR A 146 0.76 19.96 7.53
C TYR A 146 0.28 19.18 6.33
N ALA A 147 1.19 18.80 5.41
CA ALA A 147 0.82 18.15 4.16
C ALA A 147 1.64 16.89 3.92
N ASP A 148 0.99 15.87 3.36
CA ASP A 148 1.59 14.61 2.91
C ASP A 148 1.13 14.31 1.47
N ALA A 149 2.09 13.91 0.64
CA ALA A 149 1.98 13.67 -0.80
C ALA A 149 1.48 14.84 -1.67
N ILE A 150 1.16 16.00 -1.08
CA ILE A 150 0.70 17.21 -1.79
C ILE A 150 1.41 18.48 -1.33
N ARG A 151 1.38 19.51 -2.18
CA ARG A 151 1.86 20.86 -1.85
C ARG A 151 0.79 21.89 -2.20
N LEU A 152 0.34 22.62 -1.18
CA LEU A 152 -0.57 23.74 -1.39
C LEU A 152 0.21 25.00 -1.78
N PRO A 153 -0.34 25.88 -2.64
CA PRO A 153 0.26 27.18 -2.91
C PRO A 153 0.42 28.05 -1.65
N GLU A 154 1.28 29.07 -1.71
CA GLU A 154 1.46 29.99 -0.57
C GLU A 154 0.17 30.74 -0.25
N VAL A 155 -0.63 31.07 -1.26
CA VAL A 155 -1.96 31.65 -1.13
C VAL A 155 -2.93 30.77 -1.90
N PHE A 156 -3.97 30.29 -1.23
CA PHE A 156 -4.99 29.44 -1.84
C PHE A 156 -6.38 29.78 -1.29
N THR A 157 -7.42 29.33 -1.98
CA THR A 157 -8.81 29.52 -1.57
C THR A 157 -9.45 28.19 -1.22
N LEU A 158 -10.13 28.12 -0.08
CA LEU A 158 -10.92 26.98 0.38
C LEU A 158 -12.35 27.45 0.65
N GLU A 159 -13.33 26.92 -0.09
CA GLU A 159 -14.75 27.27 0.05
C GLU A 159 -15.01 28.80 0.13
N GLY A 160 -14.29 29.58 -0.68
CA GLY A 160 -14.42 31.04 -0.74
C GLY A 160 -13.64 31.82 0.32
N VAL A 161 -12.95 31.14 1.25
CA VAL A 161 -12.02 31.75 2.21
C VAL A 161 -10.61 31.69 1.64
N THR A 162 -9.97 32.86 1.50
CA THR A 162 -8.57 32.95 1.05
C THR A 162 -7.64 32.84 2.24
N LEU A 163 -6.73 31.88 2.18
CA LEU A 163 -5.74 31.58 3.22
C LEU A 163 -4.33 31.77 2.68
N ARG A 164 -3.46 32.34 3.51
CA ARG A 164 -2.02 32.47 3.27
C ARG A 164 -1.28 31.51 4.20
N SER A 165 -0.59 30.55 3.60
CA SER A 165 0.27 29.60 4.29
C SER A 165 1.52 30.31 4.83
N VAL A 166 1.61 30.46 6.16
CA VAL A 166 2.78 31.06 6.82
C VAL A 166 3.89 30.05 7.14
N GLY A 167 3.61 28.76 6.96
CA GLY A 167 4.56 27.67 7.08
C GLY A 167 3.94 26.37 6.60
N GLN A 168 4.74 25.55 5.89
CA GLN A 168 4.31 24.22 5.46
C GLN A 168 5.28 23.17 6.00
N VAL A 169 4.77 22.31 6.87
CA VAL A 169 5.49 21.13 7.33
C VAL A 169 5.14 20.00 6.37
N HIS A 170 6.13 19.56 5.60
CA HIS A 170 6.05 18.31 4.85
C HIS A 170 6.69 17.25 5.71
N GLU A 171 5.87 16.45 6.39
CA GLU A 171 6.35 15.24 7.04
C GLU A 171 6.00 14.05 6.16
N GLU A 172 7.03 13.33 5.73
CA GLU A 172 6.88 11.99 5.18
C GLU A 172 6.57 11.07 6.36
N GLY A 173 5.30 10.71 6.53
CA GLY A 173 4.90 9.68 7.47
C GLY A 173 3.66 9.97 8.30
N GLU A 174 3.11 8.87 8.80
CA GLU A 174 1.83 8.78 9.52
C GLU A 174 1.87 9.37 10.94
N ALA A 175 3.06 9.60 11.52
CA ALA A 175 3.21 9.88 12.95
C ALA A 175 2.51 11.18 13.42
N VAL A 176 2.55 12.24 12.61
CA VAL A 176 1.82 13.49 12.91
C VAL A 176 0.36 13.43 12.47
N PHE A 177 0.06 12.74 11.35
CA PHE A 177 -1.32 12.59 10.86
C PHE A 177 -2.18 11.63 11.69
N GLY A 178 -1.60 10.62 12.32
CA GLY A 178 -2.28 9.75 13.28
C GLY A 178 -2.82 10.56 14.46
N LYS A 179 -2.14 11.65 14.83
CA LYS A 179 -2.65 12.60 15.83
C LYS A 179 -3.81 13.46 15.35
N PHE A 180 -4.10 13.54 14.05
CA PHE A 180 -5.24 14.29 13.50
C PHE A 180 -6.42 13.37 13.10
N GLY A 181 -6.31 12.08 13.40
CA GLY A 181 -7.31 11.05 13.12
C GLY A 181 -7.24 10.54 11.69
N THR A 182 -7.45 9.23 11.52
CA THR A 182 -7.28 8.56 10.22
C THR A 182 -8.53 8.73 9.35
N THR A 183 -8.33 9.24 8.12
CA THR A 183 -9.32 9.14 7.03
C THR A 183 -8.97 7.95 6.15
N LEU A 184 -9.83 6.94 6.10
CA LEU A 184 -9.70 5.83 5.16
C LEU A 184 -10.26 6.26 3.80
N GLY A 185 -9.49 6.16 2.71
CA GLY A 185 -10.00 6.47 1.36
C GLY A 185 -8.93 6.61 0.28
N LEU A 186 -9.40 6.56 -0.97
CA LEU A 186 -8.62 6.83 -2.18
C LEU A 186 -8.31 8.32 -2.27
N GLN A 187 -7.16 8.73 -1.75
CA GLN A 187 -6.70 10.12 -1.79
C GLN A 187 -5.27 10.16 -2.29
N SER A 188 -4.96 11.16 -3.09
CA SER A 188 -3.66 11.44 -3.67
C SER A 188 -2.75 12.19 -2.69
N GLY A 189 -3.33 12.74 -1.62
CA GLY A 189 -2.63 13.26 -0.47
C GLY A 189 -3.57 13.80 0.60
N LYS A 190 -2.98 14.27 1.69
CA LYS A 190 -3.71 14.81 2.85
C LYS A 190 -3.09 16.12 3.30
N ALA A 191 -3.93 17.04 3.77
CA ALA A 191 -3.52 18.28 4.41
C ALA A 191 -4.32 18.53 5.68
N VAL A 192 -3.65 18.97 6.73
CA VAL A 192 -4.27 19.55 7.92
C VAL A 192 -3.95 21.03 7.92
N LEU A 193 -5.00 21.84 7.87
CA LEU A 193 -4.91 23.29 7.93
C LEU A 193 -5.20 23.73 9.36
N ILE A 194 -4.20 24.33 10.00
CA ILE A 194 -4.35 24.97 11.30
C ILE A 194 -4.76 26.41 11.04
N LEU A 195 -5.90 26.81 11.60
CA LEU A 195 -6.58 28.06 11.29
C LEU A 195 -6.78 28.92 12.54
N HIS A 196 -6.87 30.22 12.31
CA HIS A 196 -7.41 31.14 13.31
C HIS A 196 -8.92 30.83 13.54
N PRO A 197 -9.45 30.94 14.77
CA PRO A 197 -10.85 30.58 15.07
C PRO A 197 -11.89 31.26 14.19
N GLN A 198 -11.66 32.52 13.79
CA GLN A 198 -12.55 33.25 12.91
C GLN A 198 -12.67 32.60 11.52
N ASP A 199 -11.55 32.14 10.95
CA ASP A 199 -11.54 31.52 9.62
C ASP A 199 -12.16 30.12 9.70
N LEU A 200 -11.89 29.39 10.79
CA LEU A 200 -12.52 28.10 11.07
C LEU A 200 -14.04 28.24 11.16
N GLU A 201 -14.54 29.19 11.96
CA GLU A 201 -15.98 29.45 12.09
C GLU A 201 -16.59 29.82 10.75
N GLN A 202 -15.93 30.66 9.94
CA GLN A 202 -16.41 31.01 8.60
C GLN A 202 -16.52 29.80 7.66
N LEU A 203 -15.54 28.90 7.69
CA LEU A 203 -15.55 27.67 6.88
C LEU A 203 -16.62 26.67 7.35
N LEU A 204 -16.80 26.53 8.67
CA LEU A 204 -17.79 25.62 9.23
C LEU A 204 -19.24 26.16 9.12
N ALA A 205 -19.41 27.49 9.10
CA ALA A 205 -20.70 28.18 8.92
C ALA A 205 -21.16 28.28 7.46
N GLY A 206 -20.35 27.82 6.49
CA GLY A 206 -20.61 27.89 5.05
C GLY A 206 -21.99 27.36 4.62
N GLN A 207 -22.67 28.16 3.79
CA GLN A 207 -24.11 28.14 3.51
C GLN A 207 -24.57 27.03 2.53
N ALA A 208 -25.30 26.02 3.03
CA ALA A 208 -26.46 25.36 2.40
C ALA A 208 -26.83 24.08 3.19
N GLU A 209 -27.79 24.17 4.12
CA GLU A 209 -28.49 23.07 4.84
C GLU A 209 -27.67 21.96 5.54
N ALA A 210 -26.35 21.86 5.36
CA ALA A 210 -25.41 21.01 6.09
C ALA A 210 -23.97 21.55 5.94
N SER A 211 -23.14 21.43 6.97
CA SER A 211 -21.71 21.79 6.87
C SER A 211 -21.00 20.90 5.84
N TYR A 212 -20.06 21.49 5.07
CA TYR A 212 -19.29 20.75 4.06
C TYR A 212 -18.26 19.79 4.66
N PHE A 213 -17.85 20.05 5.90
CA PHE A 213 -16.95 19.19 6.63
C PHE A 213 -17.76 18.17 7.42
N ASN A 214 -17.30 16.92 7.41
CA ASN A 214 -17.68 15.98 8.45
C ASN A 214 -17.10 16.51 9.76
N GLN A 215 -17.95 16.71 10.76
CA GLN A 215 -17.56 17.26 12.06
C GLN A 215 -17.73 16.19 13.13
N GLU A 216 -16.61 15.77 13.69
CA GLU A 216 -16.56 14.76 14.74
C GLU A 216 -15.83 15.34 15.96
N TYR A 217 -16.34 15.10 17.16
CA TYR A 217 -15.54 15.22 18.38
C TYR A 217 -14.94 13.86 18.67
N GLN A 218 -13.62 13.78 18.83
CA GLN A 218 -12.94 12.52 19.08
C GLN A 218 -12.05 12.56 20.32
N ILE A 219 -11.96 11.40 20.96
CA ILE A 219 -11.09 11.13 22.10
C ILE A 219 -10.20 9.94 21.72
N GLN A 220 -8.90 10.15 21.78
CA GLN A 220 -7.86 9.16 21.48
C GLN A 220 -7.01 8.93 22.73
N MET A 221 -6.81 7.68 23.14
CA MET A 221 -6.12 7.35 24.38
C MET A 221 -5.16 6.16 24.25
N ASN A 222 -4.03 6.26 24.95
CA ASN A 222 -3.18 5.12 25.30
C ASN A 222 -3.33 4.79 26.79
N LEU A 223 -3.38 3.51 27.09
CA LEU A 223 -3.55 2.98 28.44
C LEU A 223 -2.28 2.28 28.93
N ASP A 224 -2.12 2.17 30.25
CA ASP A 224 -1.13 1.26 30.83
C ASP A 224 -1.64 -0.20 30.85
N GLY A 225 -0.75 -1.12 31.23
CA GLY A 225 -1.08 -2.53 31.44
C GLY A 225 -0.86 -3.45 30.22
N GLY A 226 -1.13 -4.74 30.41
CA GLY A 226 -1.00 -5.75 29.35
C GLY A 226 -2.17 -5.74 28.36
N GLU A 227 -1.97 -6.33 27.18
CA GLU A 227 -2.96 -6.37 26.09
C GLU A 227 -4.36 -6.83 26.52
N GLU A 228 -4.45 -7.92 27.29
CA GLU A 228 -5.75 -8.45 27.74
C GLU A 228 -6.47 -7.51 28.69
N GLU A 229 -5.72 -6.83 29.56
CA GLU A 229 -6.28 -5.89 30.53
C GLU A 229 -6.74 -4.59 29.83
N LYS A 230 -5.94 -4.08 28.88
CA LYS A 230 -6.34 -2.97 28.02
C LYS A 230 -7.63 -3.28 27.27
N LEU A 231 -7.70 -4.45 26.63
CA LEU A 231 -8.88 -4.86 25.86
C LEU A 231 -10.12 -5.02 26.73
N ALA A 232 -9.98 -5.57 27.95
CA ALA A 232 -11.08 -5.67 28.89
C ALA A 232 -11.60 -4.28 29.31
N CYS A 233 -10.68 -3.35 29.61
CA CYS A 233 -11.03 -1.96 29.93
C CYS A 233 -11.77 -1.28 28.77
N ILE A 234 -11.19 -1.32 27.57
CA ILE A 234 -11.76 -0.67 26.37
C ILE A 234 -13.16 -1.21 26.06
N ARG A 235 -13.38 -2.53 26.17
CA ARG A 235 -14.71 -3.13 25.98
C ARG A 235 -15.72 -2.61 26.99
N GLN A 236 -15.32 -2.43 28.25
CA GLN A 236 -16.20 -1.88 29.26
C GLN A 236 -16.55 -0.43 28.93
N VAL A 237 -15.56 0.41 28.60
CA VAL A 237 -15.76 1.81 28.21
C VAL A 237 -16.76 1.88 27.05
N PHE A 238 -16.51 1.14 25.98
CA PHE A 238 -17.35 1.16 24.79
C PHE A 238 -18.77 0.66 25.04
N SER A 239 -18.96 -0.24 26.01
CA SER A 239 -20.30 -0.71 26.39
C SER A 239 -21.15 0.33 27.13
N GLN A 240 -20.53 1.39 27.67
CA GLN A 240 -21.19 2.45 28.44
C GLN A 240 -21.22 3.80 27.73
N MET A 241 -20.49 3.91 26.61
CA MET A 241 -20.45 5.11 25.77
C MET A 241 -21.32 4.91 24.52
N ASP A 242 -21.93 5.99 24.06
CA ASP A 242 -22.76 6.08 22.85
C ASP A 242 -21.98 6.61 21.64
N ALA A 243 -20.68 6.29 21.55
CA ALA A 243 -19.82 6.72 20.46
C ALA A 243 -20.31 6.20 19.11
N THR A 244 -20.41 7.08 18.12
CA THR A 244 -20.82 6.73 16.75
C THR A 244 -19.69 6.05 15.97
N ARG A 245 -18.45 6.40 16.31
CA ARG A 245 -17.23 5.80 15.76
C ARG A 245 -16.38 5.27 16.90
N THR A 246 -15.88 4.05 16.75
CA THR A 246 -14.97 3.44 17.73
C THR A 246 -13.84 2.71 17.02
N SER A 247 -12.65 2.75 17.61
CA SER A 247 -11.48 2.04 17.10
C SER A 247 -10.69 1.45 18.27
N VAL A 248 -10.15 0.24 18.09
CA VAL A 248 -9.32 -0.46 19.09
C VAL A 248 -8.10 -1.02 18.39
N ARG A 249 -6.91 -0.52 18.75
CA ARG A 249 -5.66 -0.93 18.10
C ARG A 249 -5.43 -2.43 18.15
N LEU A 250 -5.58 -3.04 19.33
CA LEU A 250 -5.31 -4.47 19.49
C LEU A 250 -6.25 -5.35 18.65
N THR A 251 -7.51 -4.94 18.49
CA THR A 251 -8.45 -5.65 17.63
C THR A 251 -8.05 -5.49 16.16
N GLY A 252 -7.78 -4.25 15.74
CA GLY A 252 -7.35 -3.94 14.37
C GLY A 252 -6.04 -4.62 13.98
N GLU A 253 -5.06 -4.63 14.87
CA GLU A 253 -3.79 -5.35 14.68
C GLU A 253 -4.03 -6.84 14.47
N ARG A 254 -4.88 -7.48 15.28
CA ARG A 254 -5.21 -8.91 15.12
C ARG A 254 -5.90 -9.19 13.78
N GLU A 255 -6.78 -8.30 13.33
CA GLU A 255 -7.47 -8.40 12.05
C GLU A 255 -6.46 -8.25 10.88
N ILE A 256 -5.65 -7.19 10.89
CA ILE A 256 -4.61 -6.95 9.89
C ILE A 256 -3.61 -8.12 9.85
N ASN A 257 -3.15 -8.61 11.01
CA ASN A 257 -2.21 -9.72 11.10
C ASN A 257 -2.80 -11.00 10.49
N ALA A 258 -4.08 -11.27 10.74
CA ALA A 258 -4.76 -12.42 10.17
C ALA A 258 -4.92 -12.30 8.65
N GLU A 259 -5.34 -11.13 8.15
CA GLU A 259 -5.52 -10.87 6.73
C GLU A 259 -4.20 -10.93 5.95
N TYR A 260 -3.18 -10.21 6.42
CA TYR A 260 -1.89 -10.12 5.74
C TYR A 260 -1.12 -11.44 5.86
N GLY A 261 -1.21 -12.12 7.00
CA GLY A 261 -0.70 -13.48 7.17
C GLY A 261 -1.36 -14.48 6.22
N PHE A 262 -2.68 -14.38 6.03
CA PHE A 262 -3.40 -15.20 5.05
C PHE A 262 -2.96 -14.91 3.61
N PHE A 263 -2.82 -13.64 3.23
CA PHE A 263 -2.33 -13.28 1.90
C PHE A 263 -0.91 -13.78 1.67
N LEU A 264 -0.02 -13.67 2.66
CA LEU A 264 1.35 -14.20 2.56
C LEU A 264 1.33 -15.72 2.35
N PHE A 265 0.57 -16.45 3.16
CA PHE A 265 0.41 -17.89 3.01
C PHE A 265 -0.08 -18.26 1.61
N LEU A 266 -1.14 -17.60 1.14
CA LEU A 266 -1.72 -17.83 -0.18
C LEU A 266 -0.71 -17.51 -1.29
N GLY A 267 0.02 -16.40 -1.17
CA GLY A 267 1.04 -15.96 -2.11
C GLY A 267 2.19 -16.95 -2.23
N VAL A 268 2.72 -17.44 -1.11
CA VAL A 268 3.77 -18.47 -1.09
C VAL A 268 3.26 -19.79 -1.65
N PHE A 269 2.06 -20.23 -1.25
CA PHE A 269 1.47 -21.47 -1.73
C PHE A 269 1.27 -21.47 -3.25
N LEU A 270 0.63 -20.43 -3.79
CA LEU A 270 0.41 -20.28 -5.23
C LEU A 270 1.73 -20.05 -5.97
N GLY A 271 2.67 -19.31 -5.39
CA GLY A 271 4.01 -19.11 -5.92
C GLY A 271 4.76 -20.44 -6.12
N VAL A 272 4.72 -21.34 -5.12
CA VAL A 272 5.30 -22.68 -5.23
C VAL A 272 4.58 -23.49 -6.31
N LEU A 273 3.25 -23.43 -6.40
CA LEU A 273 2.48 -24.15 -7.40
C LEU A 273 2.84 -23.71 -8.83
N PHE A 274 2.90 -22.40 -9.09
CA PHE A 274 3.28 -21.86 -10.39
C PHE A 274 4.76 -22.13 -10.71
N LEU A 275 5.64 -22.10 -9.71
CA LEU A 275 7.03 -22.49 -9.87
C LEU A 275 7.15 -23.96 -10.30
N LEU A 276 6.46 -24.87 -9.61
CA LEU A 276 6.44 -26.30 -9.98
C LEU A 276 5.88 -26.50 -11.39
N ALA A 277 4.79 -25.82 -11.75
CA ALA A 277 4.23 -25.84 -13.10
C ALA A 277 5.25 -25.37 -14.14
N THR A 278 5.97 -24.28 -13.85
CA THR A 278 7.04 -23.75 -14.71
C THR A 278 8.16 -24.77 -14.90
N VAL A 279 8.63 -25.39 -13.81
CA VAL A 279 9.67 -26.43 -13.84
C VAL A 279 9.23 -27.63 -14.68
N LEU A 280 8.00 -28.10 -14.49
CA LEU A 280 7.46 -29.24 -15.26
C LEU A 280 7.38 -28.91 -16.75
N ILE A 281 6.85 -27.73 -17.12
CA ILE A 281 6.76 -27.31 -18.53
C ILE A 281 8.15 -27.24 -19.16
N ILE A 282 9.11 -26.63 -18.47
CA ILE A 282 10.50 -26.56 -18.94
C ILE A 282 11.10 -27.96 -19.10
N TYR A 283 10.93 -28.83 -18.11
CA TYR A 283 11.45 -30.19 -18.14
C TYR A 283 10.90 -30.98 -19.33
N TYR A 284 9.57 -31.02 -19.50
CA TYR A 284 8.94 -31.73 -20.61
C TYR A 284 9.37 -31.16 -21.96
N LYS A 285 9.46 -29.83 -22.07
CA LYS A 285 9.92 -29.17 -23.29
C LYS A 285 11.36 -29.55 -23.62
N GLN A 286 12.27 -29.53 -22.64
CA GLN A 286 13.67 -29.94 -22.85
C GLN A 286 13.80 -31.41 -23.21
N VAL A 287 13.02 -32.29 -22.59
CA VAL A 287 13.05 -33.72 -22.92
C VAL A 287 12.54 -33.93 -24.36
N SER A 288 11.41 -33.35 -24.73
CA SER A 288 10.83 -33.47 -26.07
C SER A 288 11.76 -32.90 -27.15
N GLU A 289 12.24 -31.67 -26.98
CA GLU A 289 13.19 -31.04 -27.91
C GLU A 289 14.51 -31.82 -27.98
N GLY A 290 14.97 -32.41 -26.87
CA GLY A 290 16.19 -33.23 -26.85
C GLY A 290 16.09 -34.50 -27.70
N TYR A 291 14.95 -35.19 -27.68
CA TYR A 291 14.72 -36.37 -28.53
C TYR A 291 14.61 -36.01 -30.01
N GLU A 292 13.91 -34.93 -30.35
CA GLU A 292 13.80 -34.43 -31.74
C GLU A 292 15.18 -34.00 -32.28
N ASP A 293 15.92 -33.24 -31.47
CA ASP A 293 17.22 -32.71 -31.87
C ASP A 293 18.29 -33.80 -32.01
N ARG A 294 18.21 -34.90 -31.24
CA ARG A 294 19.07 -36.08 -31.44
C ARG A 294 18.98 -36.64 -32.86
N ARG A 295 17.76 -36.86 -33.37
CA ARG A 295 17.55 -37.40 -34.72
C ARG A 295 18.13 -36.45 -35.77
N ARG A 296 17.94 -35.15 -35.57
CA ARG A 296 18.43 -34.11 -36.47
C ARG A 296 19.94 -33.90 -36.41
N TYR A 297 20.54 -34.13 -35.24
CA TYR A 297 21.99 -34.14 -35.01
C TYR A 297 22.67 -35.18 -35.90
N GLN A 298 22.13 -36.41 -35.92
CA GLN A 298 22.63 -37.50 -36.74
C GLN A 298 22.59 -37.17 -38.23
N ILE A 299 21.49 -36.55 -38.70
CA ILE A 299 21.38 -36.08 -40.09
C ILE A 299 22.42 -35.00 -40.39
N MET A 300 22.56 -33.98 -39.55
CA MET A 300 23.52 -32.88 -39.75
C MET A 300 24.97 -33.38 -39.84
N GLY A 301 25.34 -34.39 -39.05
CA GLY A 301 26.65 -35.05 -39.15
C GLY A 301 26.86 -35.75 -40.50
N GLN A 302 25.83 -36.38 -41.06
CA GLN A 302 25.89 -37.08 -42.36
C GLN A 302 26.04 -36.12 -43.55
N VAL A 303 25.58 -34.88 -43.45
CA VAL A 303 25.76 -33.82 -44.48
C VAL A 303 27.01 -32.96 -44.27
N GLY A 304 27.92 -33.35 -43.36
CA GLY A 304 29.25 -32.74 -43.23
C GLY A 304 29.36 -31.53 -42.30
N MET A 305 28.34 -31.25 -41.47
CA MET A 305 28.49 -30.24 -40.41
C MET A 305 29.44 -30.72 -39.31
N SER A 306 30.34 -29.85 -38.87
CA SER A 306 31.22 -30.15 -37.74
C SER A 306 30.44 -30.22 -36.41
N GLU A 307 30.79 -31.20 -35.59
CA GLU A 307 30.30 -31.40 -34.21
C GLU A 307 30.31 -30.09 -33.37
N GLN A 308 31.32 -29.25 -33.56
CA GLN A 308 31.47 -27.98 -32.86
C GLN A 308 30.35 -26.99 -33.23
N THR A 309 30.06 -26.86 -34.53
CA THR A 309 29.00 -25.97 -35.04
C THR A 309 27.63 -26.41 -34.55
N VAL A 310 27.37 -27.72 -34.51
CA VAL A 310 26.08 -28.24 -34.05
C VAL A 310 25.90 -28.02 -32.54
N ARG A 311 26.93 -28.27 -31.71
CA ARG A 311 26.88 -28.00 -30.25
C ARG A 311 26.70 -26.52 -29.94
N ALA A 312 27.35 -25.62 -30.68
CA ALA A 312 27.20 -24.18 -30.49
C ALA A 312 25.76 -23.73 -30.79
N SER A 313 25.18 -24.23 -31.89
CA SER A 313 23.80 -23.92 -32.28
C SER A 313 22.79 -24.37 -31.21
N ILE A 314 22.95 -25.59 -30.69
CA ILE A 314 22.13 -26.14 -29.61
C ILE A 314 22.26 -25.30 -28.34
N ARG A 315 23.49 -24.99 -27.92
CA ARG A 315 23.73 -24.20 -26.71
C ARG A 315 23.01 -22.85 -26.76
N THR A 316 23.13 -22.13 -27.89
CA THR A 316 22.46 -20.83 -28.06
C THR A 316 20.94 -20.97 -28.05
N GLN A 317 20.39 -21.99 -28.69
CA GLN A 317 18.94 -22.24 -28.67
C GLN A 317 18.44 -22.53 -27.27
N VAL A 318 19.09 -23.43 -26.53
CA VAL A 318 18.71 -23.76 -25.16
C VAL A 318 18.84 -22.52 -24.27
N LEU A 319 19.91 -21.73 -24.39
CA LEU A 319 20.02 -20.46 -23.64
C LEU A 319 18.86 -19.49 -23.95
N LEU A 320 18.54 -19.26 -25.22
CA LEU A 320 17.43 -18.38 -25.59
C LEU A 320 16.08 -18.87 -25.09
N VAL A 321 15.82 -20.18 -25.16
CA VAL A 321 14.57 -20.78 -24.69
C VAL A 321 14.36 -20.58 -23.18
N PHE A 322 15.45 -20.51 -22.41
CA PHE A 322 15.39 -20.30 -20.97
C PHE A 322 15.36 -18.83 -20.57
N PHE A 323 16.30 -18.04 -21.09
CA PHE A 323 16.52 -16.70 -20.60
C PHE A 323 15.62 -15.66 -21.27
N LEU A 324 15.09 -15.93 -22.46
CA LEU A 324 14.16 -15.01 -23.11
C LEU A 324 12.84 -14.86 -22.32
N PRO A 325 12.15 -15.94 -21.90
CA PRO A 325 10.96 -15.81 -21.05
C PRO A 325 11.24 -15.07 -19.75
N LEU A 326 12.39 -15.32 -19.10
CA LEU A 326 12.76 -14.67 -17.84
C LEU A 326 12.99 -13.15 -18.04
N ALA A 327 13.69 -12.77 -19.10
CA ALA A 327 13.90 -11.36 -19.44
C ALA A 327 12.58 -10.66 -19.73
N VAL A 328 11.69 -11.29 -20.50
CA VAL A 328 10.36 -10.75 -20.83
C VAL A 328 9.47 -10.68 -19.59
N ALA A 329 9.54 -11.64 -18.67
CA ALA A 329 8.85 -11.57 -17.38
C ALA A 329 9.33 -10.38 -16.55
N GLY A 330 10.63 -10.10 -16.51
CA GLY A 330 11.20 -8.90 -15.88
C GLY A 330 10.68 -7.60 -16.52
N ILE A 331 10.53 -7.55 -17.84
CA ILE A 331 9.93 -6.42 -18.55
C ILE A 331 8.45 -6.26 -18.19
N HIS A 332 7.67 -7.36 -18.16
CA HIS A 332 6.27 -7.32 -17.73
C HIS A 332 6.14 -6.84 -16.29
N MET A 333 7.02 -7.30 -15.41
CA MET A 333 7.11 -6.87 -14.01
C MET A 333 7.35 -5.36 -13.92
N ALA A 334 8.35 -4.84 -14.65
CA ALA A 334 8.62 -3.40 -14.71
C ALA A 334 7.44 -2.58 -15.29
N ALA A 335 6.77 -3.09 -16.32
CA ALA A 335 5.60 -2.43 -16.91
C ALA A 335 4.38 -2.45 -15.97
N ALA A 336 4.21 -3.52 -15.20
CA ALA A 336 3.12 -3.67 -14.23
C ALA A 336 3.38 -2.89 -12.92
N PHE A 337 4.63 -2.53 -12.64
CA PHE A 337 5.03 -1.90 -11.38
C PHE A 337 4.16 -0.68 -11.01
N PRO A 338 3.94 0.33 -11.87
CA PRO A 338 3.14 1.50 -11.49
C PRO A 338 1.70 1.14 -11.10
N MET A 339 1.09 0.19 -11.81
CA MET A 339 -0.26 -0.29 -11.51
C MET A 339 -0.28 -1.06 -10.19
N LEU A 340 0.69 -1.94 -9.95
CA LEU A 340 0.78 -2.72 -8.71
C LEU A 340 1.03 -1.82 -7.50
N SER A 341 1.88 -0.79 -7.62
CA SER A 341 2.10 0.20 -6.57
C SER A 341 0.81 0.94 -6.22
N ARG A 342 0.02 1.35 -7.24
CA ARG A 342 -1.30 1.98 -7.03
C ARG A 342 -2.34 1.03 -6.42
N MET A 343 -2.29 -0.26 -6.77
CA MET A 343 -3.16 -1.25 -6.14
C MET A 343 -2.78 -1.48 -4.67
N LEU A 344 -1.48 -1.40 -4.35
CA LEU A 344 -0.99 -1.53 -2.97
C LEU A 344 -1.31 -0.29 -2.13
N SER A 345 -1.31 0.92 -2.70
CA SER A 345 -1.70 2.11 -1.95
C SER A 345 -3.16 2.08 -1.47
N LEU A 346 -4.02 1.23 -2.07
CA LEU A 346 -5.38 0.97 -1.57
C LEU A 346 -5.41 0.37 -0.16
N PHE A 347 -4.34 -0.30 0.25
CA PHE A 347 -4.21 -0.90 1.58
C PHE A 347 -3.62 0.09 2.60
N LEU A 348 -3.51 1.39 2.25
CA LEU A 348 -3.02 2.46 3.14
C LEU A 348 -1.66 2.14 3.77
N LEU A 349 -0.74 1.69 2.93
CA LEU A 349 0.52 1.11 3.37
C LEU A 349 1.63 2.17 3.40
N ALA A 350 1.88 2.72 4.58
CA ALA A 350 3.11 3.47 4.81
C ALA A 350 4.35 2.59 4.55
N GLY A 351 5.38 3.17 3.93
CA GLY A 351 6.64 2.48 3.62
C GLY A 351 6.65 1.58 2.37
N THR A 352 5.53 1.46 1.64
CA THR A 352 5.48 0.67 0.40
C THR A 352 6.41 1.17 -0.70
N GLU A 353 6.65 2.47 -0.76
CA GLU A 353 7.46 3.09 -1.80
C GLU A 353 8.88 2.49 -1.88
N VAL A 354 9.42 2.08 -0.73
CA VAL A 354 10.74 1.45 -0.63
C VAL A 354 10.64 -0.06 -0.52
N ILE A 355 9.71 -0.58 0.29
CA ILE A 355 9.62 -2.02 0.59
C ILE A 355 9.11 -2.81 -0.63
N PHE A 356 8.17 -2.28 -1.41
CA PHE A 356 7.61 -2.98 -2.57
C PHE A 356 8.66 -3.24 -3.67
N PRO A 357 9.43 -2.25 -4.15
CA PRO A 357 10.54 -2.50 -5.09
C PRO A 357 11.54 -3.52 -4.57
N LEU A 358 11.90 -3.46 -3.28
CA LEU A 358 12.85 -4.40 -2.67
C LEU A 358 12.31 -5.83 -2.67
N CYS A 359 11.04 -6.03 -2.32
CA CYS A 359 10.38 -7.33 -2.37
C CYS A 359 10.28 -7.87 -3.80
N MET A 360 9.99 -7.01 -4.78
CA MET A 360 9.91 -7.37 -6.19
C MET A 360 11.28 -7.80 -6.73
N VAL A 361 12.33 -7.04 -6.45
CA VAL A 361 13.71 -7.38 -6.82
C VAL A 361 14.17 -8.63 -6.08
N GLY A 362 13.92 -8.76 -4.78
CA GLY A 362 14.27 -9.92 -3.98
C GLY A 362 13.60 -11.19 -4.50
N THR A 363 12.30 -11.12 -4.80
CA THR A 363 11.55 -12.25 -5.39
C THR A 363 12.09 -12.60 -6.77
N LEU A 364 12.41 -11.61 -7.60
CA LEU A 364 13.05 -11.83 -8.90
C LEU A 364 14.41 -12.52 -8.76
N LEU A 365 15.24 -12.12 -7.80
CA LEU A 365 16.54 -12.73 -7.56
C LEU A 365 16.40 -14.19 -7.11
N VAL A 366 15.53 -14.46 -6.14
CA VAL A 366 15.25 -15.83 -5.68
C VAL A 366 14.70 -16.68 -6.83
N PHE A 367 13.77 -16.14 -7.62
CA PHE A 367 13.23 -16.82 -8.80
C PHE A 367 14.33 -17.10 -9.84
N CYS A 368 15.21 -16.14 -10.13
CA CYS A 368 16.34 -16.32 -11.04
C CYS A 368 17.29 -17.43 -10.56
N LEU A 369 17.56 -17.51 -9.25
CA LEU A 369 18.41 -18.57 -8.67
C LEU A 369 17.78 -19.95 -8.86
N VAL A 370 16.49 -20.09 -8.53
CA VAL A 370 15.77 -21.36 -8.71
C VAL A 370 15.67 -21.73 -10.19
N TYR A 371 15.34 -20.76 -11.04
CA TYR A 371 15.24 -20.95 -12.49
C TYR A 371 16.58 -21.35 -13.10
N GLY A 372 17.68 -20.76 -12.62
CA GLY A 372 19.05 -21.13 -13.00
C GLY A 372 19.42 -22.56 -12.59
N ALA A 373 19.03 -22.98 -11.38
CA ALA A 373 19.22 -24.37 -10.94
C ALA A 373 18.45 -25.35 -11.84
N VAL A 374 17.21 -25.03 -12.19
CA VAL A 374 16.37 -25.81 -13.11
C VAL A 374 17.00 -25.89 -14.50
N TYR A 375 17.53 -24.77 -15.01
CA TYR A 375 18.31 -24.75 -16.27
C TYR A 375 19.48 -25.73 -16.23
N ILE A 376 20.29 -25.70 -15.17
CA ILE A 376 21.46 -26.59 -15.05
C ILE A 376 21.02 -28.06 -15.09
N LEU A 377 20.00 -28.42 -14.32
CA LEU A 377 19.47 -29.77 -14.23
C LEU A 377 18.93 -30.27 -15.58
N THR A 378 18.11 -29.45 -16.22
CA THR A 378 17.43 -29.80 -17.47
C THR A 378 18.37 -29.77 -18.67
N ALA A 379 19.30 -28.82 -18.75
CA ALA A 379 20.32 -28.77 -19.80
C ALA A 379 21.32 -29.94 -19.70
N HIS A 380 21.58 -30.46 -18.49
CA HIS A 380 22.34 -31.70 -18.33
C HIS A 380 21.58 -32.89 -18.93
N THR A 381 20.29 -33.03 -18.60
CA THR A 381 19.41 -34.07 -19.16
C THR A 381 19.31 -33.99 -20.68
N TYR A 382 19.07 -32.79 -21.23
CA TYR A 382 19.03 -32.55 -22.67
C TYR A 382 20.33 -33.01 -23.36
N ARG A 383 21.50 -32.59 -22.84
CA ARG A 383 22.80 -32.99 -23.41
C ARG A 383 23.03 -34.51 -23.36
N LYS A 384 22.54 -35.18 -22.32
CA LYS A 384 22.61 -36.65 -22.19
C LYS A 384 21.72 -37.36 -23.21
N ILE A 385 20.53 -36.82 -23.51
CA ILE A 385 19.61 -37.38 -24.51
C ILE A 385 20.20 -37.23 -25.92
N VAL A 386 20.75 -36.06 -26.26
CA VAL A 386 21.29 -35.78 -27.61
C VAL A 386 22.59 -36.54 -27.90
N ARG A 387 23.42 -36.81 -26.88
CA ARG A 387 24.71 -37.52 -27.05
C ARG A 387 24.59 -39.04 -27.17
N ARG A 388 23.54 -39.62 -26.59
CA ARG A 388 23.19 -41.01 -26.86
C ARG A 388 22.66 -41.07 -28.27
#